data_AF-A0A531I5L4-F1
#
_entry.id   AF-A0A531I5L4-F1
#
_cell.length_a   1.000
_cell.length_b   1.000
_cell.length_c   1.000
_cell.angle_alpha   90.00
_cell.angle_beta   90.00
_cell.angle_gamma   90.00
#
_symmetry.space_group_name_H-M   'P 1'
#
loop_
_entity.id
_entity.type
_entity.pdbx_description
1 polymer ?
#
loop_
_entity_poly.entity_id
_entity_poly.type
_entity_poly.pdbx_seq_one_letter_code
_entity_poly.pdbx_strand_id
1 'polypeptide(L)'
;MSEHAIEFLRGWIGEKVHCQPSPAKIEKQAETLARECAAKAAEAGIPLEDIQEEVGDIQELIASRLEEAAEADEGEKNSTKPSE
;
A
#
# COMPACT_ATOMS: atom_id res chain seq x y z
N MET A 1 -8.67 8.62 18.80
CA MET A 1 -9.23 8.67 17.43
C MET A 1 -8.36 9.64 16.66
N SER A 2 -7.31 9.14 16.05
CA SER A 2 -6.31 9.94 15.36
C SER A 2 -6.54 9.76 13.86
N GLU A 3 -7.55 10.45 13.31
CA GLU A 3 -7.93 10.39 11.88
C GLU A 3 -6.74 10.65 10.93
N HIS A 4 -5.71 11.34 11.43
CA HIS A 4 -4.46 11.61 10.72
C HIS A 4 -3.67 10.35 10.35
N ALA A 5 -3.69 9.29 11.18
CA ALA A 5 -2.94 8.07 10.93
C ALA A 5 -3.46 7.35 9.68
N ILE A 6 -4.78 7.16 9.59
CA ILE A 6 -5.44 6.51 8.45
C ILE A 6 -5.32 7.37 7.18
N GLU A 7 -5.55 8.68 7.27
CA GLU A 7 -5.43 9.59 6.13
C GLU A 7 -4.01 9.61 5.55
N PHE A 8 -3.00 9.70 6.42
CA PHE A 8 -1.59 9.60 6.03
C PHE A 8 -1.29 8.28 5.33
N LEU A 9 -1.73 7.16 5.92
CA LEU A 9 -1.44 5.83 5.39
C LEU A 9 -2.10 5.61 4.01
N ARG A 10 -3.36 6.03 3.85
CA ARG A 10 -4.08 5.92 2.57
C ARG A 10 -3.40 6.75 1.48
N GLY A 11 -2.95 7.97 1.81
CA GLY A 11 -2.19 8.80 0.89
C GLY A 11 -0.83 8.19 0.54
N TRP A 12 -0.10 7.74 1.55
CA TRP A 12 1.24 7.15 1.40
C TRP A 12 1.23 5.88 0.56
N ILE A 13 0.31 4.96 0.86
CA ILE A 13 0.15 3.72 0.13
C ILE A 13 -0.34 3.99 -1.28
N GLY A 14 -1.31 4.88 -1.47
CA GLY A 14 -1.75 5.30 -2.81
C GLY A 14 -0.59 5.82 -3.65
N GLU A 15 0.32 6.61 -3.07
CA GLU A 15 1.48 7.14 -3.79
C GLU A 15 2.57 6.08 -4.07
N LYS A 16 2.82 5.17 -3.11
CA LYS A 16 3.90 4.18 -3.21
C LYS A 16 3.51 2.89 -3.94
N VAL A 17 2.23 2.51 -3.92
CA VAL A 17 1.67 1.31 -4.56
C VAL A 17 1.28 1.57 -6.03
N HIS A 18 2.01 2.46 -6.71
CA HIS A 18 1.89 2.65 -8.16
C HIS A 18 2.91 1.83 -8.95
N CYS A 19 3.95 1.30 -8.31
CA CYS A 19 5.01 0.58 -9.01
C CYS A 19 4.62 -0.89 -9.14
N GLN A 20 4.22 -1.31 -10.34
CA GLN A 20 3.82 -2.68 -10.71
C GLN A 20 4.69 -3.75 -10.01
N PRO A 21 4.24 -4.28 -8.88
CA PRO A 21 5.00 -5.27 -8.15
C PRO A 21 4.91 -6.55 -8.96
N SER A 22 6.04 -7.16 -9.28
CA SER A 22 5.95 -8.58 -9.64
C SER A 22 5.38 -9.31 -8.42
N PRO A 23 4.39 -10.21 -8.56
CA PRO A 23 3.79 -10.91 -7.42
C PRO A 23 4.84 -11.60 -6.53
N ALA A 24 5.93 -12.09 -7.14
CA ALA A 24 7.09 -12.67 -6.45
C ALA A 24 7.91 -11.68 -5.57
N LYS A 25 7.64 -10.37 -5.62
CA LYS A 25 8.35 -9.32 -4.88
C LYS A 25 7.43 -8.53 -3.95
N ILE A 26 6.13 -8.84 -3.91
CA ILE A 26 5.15 -8.09 -3.11
C ILE A 26 5.54 -8.11 -1.64
N GLU A 27 5.82 -9.26 -1.05
CA GLU A 27 6.21 -9.34 0.37
C GLU A 27 7.45 -8.49 0.68
N LYS A 28 8.47 -8.54 -0.17
CA LYS A 28 9.70 -7.73 0.00
C LYS A 28 9.43 -6.23 -0.13
N GLN A 29 8.58 -5.82 -1.07
CA GLN A 29 8.19 -4.42 -1.21
C GLN A 29 7.34 -3.98 -0.03
N ALA A 30 6.40 -4.80 0.42
CA ALA A 30 5.58 -4.52 1.59
C ALA A 30 6.43 -4.30 2.84
N GLU A 31 7.42 -5.16 3.11
CA GLU A 31 8.35 -4.98 4.24
C GLU A 31 9.11 -3.66 4.14
N THR A 32 9.63 -3.34 2.96
CA THR A 32 10.40 -2.10 2.73
C THR A 32 9.53 -0.86 2.91
N LEU A 33 8.35 -0.87 2.29
CA LEU A 33 7.39 0.23 2.33
C LEU A 33 6.79 0.42 3.73
N ALA A 34 6.59 -0.66 4.49
CA ALA A 34 6.12 -0.59 5.87
C ALA A 34 7.14 0.15 6.76
N ARG A 35 8.44 -0.16 6.60
CA ARG A 35 9.51 0.58 7.31
C ARG A 35 9.59 2.05 6.89
N GLU A 36 9.47 2.35 5.60
CA GLU A 36 9.42 3.73 5.12
C GLU A 36 8.18 4.47 5.63
N CYS A 37 7.02 3.82 5.63
CA CYS A 37 5.76 4.36 6.13
C CYS A 37 5.87 4.70 7.61
N ALA A 38 6.43 3.80 8.42
CA ALA A 38 6.69 4.00 9.84
C ALA A 38 7.61 5.21 10.09
N ALA A 39 8.70 5.33 9.33
CA ALA A 39 9.64 6.44 9.45
C ALA A 39 8.96 7.78 9.08
N LYS A 40 8.23 7.81 7.96
CA LYS A 40 7.55 9.01 7.46
C LYS A 40 6.39 9.43 8.34
N ALA A 41 5.65 8.48 8.90
CA ALA A 41 4.65 8.72 9.93
C ALA A 41 5.27 9.39 11.15
N ALA A 42 6.38 8.87 11.66
CA ALA A 42 7.09 9.46 12.79
C ALA A 42 7.60 10.87 12.48
N GLU A 43 8.09 11.12 11.26
CA GLU A 43 8.45 12.47 10.80
C GLU A 43 7.25 13.44 10.76
N ALA A 44 6.06 12.94 10.45
CA ALA A 44 4.81 13.69 10.47
C ALA A 44 4.23 13.88 11.90
N GLY A 45 4.87 13.30 12.92
CA GLY A 45 4.39 13.32 14.30
C GLY A 45 3.33 12.26 14.61
N ILE A 46 3.20 11.23 13.76
CA ILE A 46 2.28 10.11 13.93
C ILE A 46 3.07 8.91 14.50
N PRO A 47 2.79 8.47 15.73
CA PRO A 47 3.44 7.30 16.32
C PRO A 47 3.10 6.04 15.52
N LEU A 48 4.07 5.12 15.42
CA LEU A 48 3.80 3.79 14.85
C LEU A 48 2.67 3.07 15.60
N GLU A 49 2.65 3.20 16.93
CA GLU A 49 1.67 2.57 17.82
C GLU A 49 0.24 3.02 17.47
N ASP A 50 0.07 4.31 17.22
CA ASP A 50 -1.22 4.94 16.89
C ASP A 50 -1.72 4.48 15.50
N ILE A 51 -0.78 4.28 14.56
CA ILE A 51 -1.09 3.64 13.28
C ILE A 51 -1.48 2.19 13.47
N GLN A 52 -0.68 1.40 14.19
CA GLN A 52 -0.92 -0.03 14.36
C GLN A 52 -2.19 -0.32 15.15
N GLU A 53 -2.62 0.57 16.06
CA GLU A 53 -3.92 0.48 16.72
C GLU A 53 -5.09 0.62 15.72
N GLU A 54 -4.96 1.46 14.69
CA GLU A 54 -6.03 1.74 13.73
C GLU A 54 -6.03 0.77 12.53
N VAL A 55 -4.86 0.45 11.99
CA VAL A 55 -4.73 -0.34 10.75
C VAL A 55 -4.14 -1.74 10.96
N GLY A 56 -3.64 -2.04 12.16
CA GLY A 56 -2.96 -3.29 12.45
C GLY A 56 -1.57 -3.36 11.82
N ASP A 57 -1.27 -4.48 11.17
CA ASP A 57 0.03 -4.69 10.55
C ASP A 57 0.13 -3.92 9.21
N ILE A 58 0.97 -2.88 9.21
CA ILE A 58 1.17 -2.00 8.05
C ILE A 58 1.70 -2.80 6.86
N GLN A 59 2.55 -3.81 7.09
CA GLN A 59 3.09 -4.64 6.02
C GLN A 59 1.97 -5.48 5.38
N GLU A 60 1.10 -6.08 6.17
CA GLU A 60 -0.04 -6.86 5.66
C GLU A 60 -0.99 -6.00 4.81
N LEU A 61 -1.26 -4.76 5.26
CA LEU A 61 -2.10 -3.82 4.53
C LEU A 61 -1.46 -3.38 3.19
N ILE A 62 -0.15 -3.10 3.19
CA ILE A 62 0.58 -2.75 1.98
C ILE A 62 0.66 -3.94 1.02
N ALA A 63 0.90 -5.16 1.52
CA ALA A 63 0.92 -6.37 0.71
C ALA A 63 -0.41 -6.56 -0.03
N SER A 64 -1.53 -6.48 0.69
CA SER A 64 -2.87 -6.57 0.10
C SER A 64 -3.07 -5.54 -1.02
N ARG A 65 -2.66 -4.28 -0.79
CA ARG A 65 -2.79 -3.20 -1.78
C ARG A 65 -1.90 -3.42 -3.01
N LEU A 66 -0.70 -3.93 -2.81
CA LEU A 66 0.24 -4.28 -3.88
C LEU A 66 -0.29 -5.45 -4.71
N GLU A 67 -0.94 -6.44 -4.08
CA GLU A 67 -1.62 -7.54 -4.77
C GLU A 67 -2.78 -7.00 -5.62
N GLU A 68 -3.66 -6.18 -5.03
CA GLU A 68 -4.78 -5.55 -5.75
C GLU A 68 -4.28 -4.73 -6.96
N ALA A 69 -3.20 -3.96 -6.80
CA ALA A 69 -2.63 -3.16 -7.87
C ALA A 69 -1.97 -4.01 -8.97
N ALA A 70 -1.34 -5.13 -8.60
CA ALA A 70 -0.79 -6.08 -9.55
C ALA A 70 -1.91 -6.74 -10.38
N GLU A 71 -2.98 -7.19 -9.75
CA GLU A 71 -4.12 -7.83 -10.43
C GLU A 71 -4.92 -6.84 -11.30
N ALA A 72 -5.07 -5.58 -10.86
CA ALA A 72 -5.78 -4.55 -11.61
C ALA A 72 -5.12 -4.24 -12.98
N ASP A 73 -3.78 -4.17 -13.03
CA ASP A 73 -3.05 -3.93 -14.28
C ASP A 73 -3.12 -5.12 -15.25
N GLU A 74 -3.17 -6.35 -14.71
CA GLU A 74 -3.35 -7.56 -15.52
C GLU A 74 -4.76 -7.63 -16.15
N GLY A 75 -5.78 -7.09 -15.48
CA GLY A 75 -7.15 -7.01 -15.98
C GLY A 75 -7.36 -6.01 -17.14
N GLU A 76 -6.65 -4.88 -17.13
CA GLU A 76 -6.81 -3.84 -18.16
C GLU A 76 -6.16 -4.22 -19.51
N LYS A 77 -5.16 -5.12 -19.52
CA LYS A 77 -4.49 -5.56 -20.74
C LYS A 77 -5.30 -6.56 -21.59
N ASN A 78 -6.40 -7.12 -21.07
CA ASN A 78 -7.21 -8.11 -21.80
C ASN A 78 -8.59 -7.60 -22.29
N SER A 79 -8.96 -6.33 -22.05
CA SER A 79 -10.28 -5.78 -22.48
C SER A 79 -10.28 -4.99 -23.79
N THR A 80 -9.21 -5.03 -24.58
CA THR A 80 -9.21 -4.49 -25.95
C THR A 80 -9.35 -5.59 -27.00
N LYS A 81 -10.49 -6.29 -27.00
CA LYS A 81 -10.98 -6.90 -28.25
C LYS A 81 -12.36 -6.32 -28.57
N PRO A 82 -12.48 -5.46 -29.59
CA PRO A 82 -13.77 -4.92 -30.00
C PRO A 82 -14.65 -6.08 -30.46
N SER A 83 -15.89 -6.12 -29.97
CA SER A 83 -16.93 -6.99 -30.51
C SER A 83 -17.11 -6.66 -31.99
N GLU A 84 -16.97 -7.71 -32.82
CA GLU A 84 -17.20 -7.70 -34.27
C GLU A 84 -18.70 -7.62 -34.59
#